data_AF-A0A944PLB9-F1
#
_entry.id   AF-A0A944PLB9-F1
#
_cell.length_a   1.000
_cell.length_b   1.000
_cell.length_c   1.000
_cell.angle_alpha   90.00
_cell.angle_beta   90.00
_cell.angle_gamma   90.00
#
_symmetry.space_group_name_H-M   'P 1'
#
loop_
_entity.id
_entity.type
_entity.pdbx_description
1 polymer ?
#
loop_
_entity_poly.entity_id
_entity_poly.type
_entity_poly.pdbx_seq_one_letter_code
_entity_poly.pdbx_strand_id
1 'polypeptide(L)'
;MVQGIGAGAREPYVYRPSSSWVNVVSTQADGHWIPEEGRALRRVLERLRDEGGVDLSKDVFVISPFRQVVAGAKRACRDLMPAERVGTVHTTQGKEADVVILILGTDPRRAGARAWAASRPNLLNVAVSRAKRRLFVIGNLDAWRDQRFFGTLAESLPAHTWSPRAHPGPTEAPPAGPRPTSP
;
A
#
# COMPACT_ATOMS: atom_id res chain seq x y z
N MET A 1 -18.36 -32.47 29.11
CA MET A 1 -18.44 -31.01 29.28
C MET A 1 -17.26 -30.42 28.52
N VAL A 2 -17.46 -30.01 27.26
CA VAL A 2 -16.42 -29.39 26.43
C VAL A 2 -16.75 -27.91 26.35
N GLN A 3 -15.96 -27.08 27.03
CA GLN A 3 -16.07 -25.63 26.90
C GLN A 3 -15.52 -25.21 25.53
N GLY A 4 -16.41 -24.68 24.70
CA GLY A 4 -16.04 -24.00 23.46
C GLY A 4 -15.30 -22.71 23.80
N ILE A 5 -14.06 -22.62 23.36
CA ILE A 5 -13.28 -21.39 23.33
C ILE A 5 -14.00 -20.36 22.48
N GLY A 6 -14.40 -19.25 23.12
CA GLY A 6 -15.08 -18.14 22.46
C GLY A 6 -14.21 -17.58 21.34
N ALA A 7 -14.78 -17.52 20.14
CA ALA A 7 -14.31 -16.63 19.10
C ALA A 7 -14.45 -15.20 19.63
N GLY A 8 -13.35 -14.66 20.19
CA GLY A 8 -13.31 -13.29 20.68
C GLY A 8 -13.79 -12.36 19.58
N ALA A 9 -14.88 -11.65 19.85
CA ALA A 9 -15.34 -10.54 19.04
C ALA A 9 -14.20 -9.51 19.03
N ARG A 10 -13.39 -9.49 17.97
CA ARG A 10 -12.28 -8.55 17.80
C ARG A 10 -12.88 -7.14 17.77
N GLU A 11 -12.53 -6.32 18.76
CA GLU A 11 -12.99 -4.93 18.90
C GLU A 11 -12.90 -4.14 17.59
N PRO A 12 -13.78 -3.14 17.38
CA PRO A 12 -13.74 -2.30 16.20
C PRO A 12 -12.42 -1.50 16.14
N TYR A 13 -11.67 -1.69 15.06
CA TYR A 13 -10.38 -1.02 14.86
C TYR A 13 -10.55 0.47 14.58
N VAL A 14 -9.93 1.32 15.39
CA VAL A 14 -10.05 2.80 15.39
C VAL A 14 -9.04 3.49 14.45
N TYR A 15 -8.78 2.99 13.25
CA TYR A 15 -7.76 3.59 12.35
C TYR A 15 -8.38 4.57 11.33
N ARG A 16 -7.69 5.68 11.08
CA ARG A 16 -7.87 6.57 9.91
C ARG A 16 -6.51 6.82 9.23
N PRO A 17 -6.45 6.83 7.89
CA PRO A 17 -7.59 6.82 6.98
C PRO A 17 -8.20 5.43 6.78
N SER A 18 -9.45 5.39 6.35
CA SER A 18 -10.07 4.24 5.69
C SER A 18 -9.25 3.83 4.45
N SER A 19 -9.67 2.76 3.75
CA SER A 19 -9.11 2.37 2.44
C SER A 19 -8.67 3.60 1.62
N SER A 20 -7.43 3.62 1.14
CA SER A 20 -6.84 4.83 0.53
C SER A 20 -5.91 4.50 -0.62
N TRP A 21 -5.77 5.45 -1.54
CA TRP A 21 -4.78 5.40 -2.60
C TRP A 21 -3.52 6.18 -2.19
N VAL A 22 -2.37 5.50 -2.17
CA VAL A 22 -1.05 6.09 -1.98
C VAL A 22 -0.47 6.41 -3.36
N ASN A 23 -0.58 7.66 -3.77
CA ASN A 23 -0.14 8.10 -5.09
C ASN A 23 1.37 8.22 -5.13
N VAL A 24 2.03 7.30 -5.82
CA VAL A 24 3.49 7.28 -5.98
C VAL A 24 3.85 7.64 -7.42
N VAL A 25 4.48 8.80 -7.58
CA VAL A 25 5.04 9.25 -8.87
C VAL A 25 6.56 9.06 -8.81
N SER A 26 7.09 8.20 -9.66
CA SER A 26 8.55 7.98 -9.79
C SER A 26 8.93 7.86 -11.26
N THR A 27 10.11 8.38 -11.60
CA THR A 27 10.76 8.20 -12.90
C THR A 27 11.72 7.01 -12.91
N GLN A 28 12.01 6.43 -11.74
CA GLN A 28 12.88 5.27 -11.59
C GLN A 28 12.06 3.98 -11.59
N ALA A 29 12.42 3.07 -12.48
CA ALA A 29 11.81 1.75 -12.56
C ALA A 29 12.85 0.70 -12.97
N ASP A 30 12.81 -0.44 -12.30
CA ASP A 30 13.50 -1.67 -12.70
C ASP A 30 12.45 -2.65 -13.25
N GLY A 31 12.21 -2.57 -14.56
CA GLY A 31 11.08 -3.25 -15.20
C GLY A 31 9.75 -2.74 -14.63
N HIS A 32 8.95 -3.61 -14.01
CA HIS A 32 7.69 -3.22 -13.37
C HIS A 32 7.86 -2.74 -11.93
N TRP A 33 9.04 -2.94 -11.33
CA TRP A 33 9.28 -2.57 -9.94
C TRP A 33 9.66 -1.09 -9.83
N ILE A 34 8.93 -0.36 -8.98
CA ILE A 34 9.22 1.02 -8.63
C ILE A 34 9.75 1.03 -7.18
N PRO A 35 11.04 1.37 -6.93
CA PRO A 35 11.61 1.39 -5.58
C PRO A 35 10.83 2.28 -4.60
N GLU A 36 10.30 3.42 -5.08
CA GLU A 36 9.48 4.32 -4.28
C GLU A 36 8.15 3.68 -3.83
N GLU A 37 7.54 2.81 -4.63
CA GLU A 37 6.35 2.06 -4.21
C GLU A 37 6.71 1.09 -3.07
N GLY A 38 7.92 0.51 -3.10
CA GLY A 38 8.45 -0.31 -2.02
C GLY A 38 8.67 0.47 -0.72
N ARG A 39 9.17 1.71 -0.80
CA ARG A 39 9.30 2.59 0.37
C ARG A 39 7.93 2.98 0.94
N ALA A 40 6.97 3.28 0.06
CA ALA A 40 5.59 3.57 0.45
C ALA A 40 4.94 2.37 1.14
N LEU A 41 5.11 1.15 0.58
CA LEU A 41 4.64 -0.10 1.18
C LEU A 41 5.19 -0.25 2.59
N ARG A 42 6.51 -0.12 2.75
CA ARG A 42 7.17 -0.26 4.06
C ARG A 42 6.57 0.69 5.09
N ARG A 43 6.35 1.95 4.69
CA ARG A 43 5.76 2.96 5.58
C ARG A 43 4.32 2.67 5.97
N VAL A 44 3.51 2.13 5.06
CA VAL A 44 2.14 1.68 5.37
C VAL A 44 2.18 0.53 6.37
N LEU A 45 3.05 -0.47 6.17
CA LEU A 45 3.19 -1.59 7.08
C LEU A 45 3.68 -1.17 8.47
N GLU A 46 4.67 -0.28 8.54
CA GLU A 46 5.17 0.28 9.80
C GLU A 46 4.05 1.00 10.56
N ARG A 47 3.25 1.85 9.89
CA ARG A 47 2.08 2.49 10.53
C ARG A 47 1.06 1.49 11.03
N LEU A 48 0.71 0.48 10.23
CA LEU A 48 -0.24 -0.56 10.63
C LEU A 48 0.24 -1.34 11.86
N ARG A 49 1.56 -1.55 11.99
CA ARG A 49 2.16 -2.18 13.18
C ARG A 49 2.16 -1.23 14.38
N ASP A 50 2.64 0.00 14.19
CA ASP A 50 2.89 0.95 15.27
C ASP A 50 1.59 1.46 15.91
N GLU A 51 0.51 1.57 15.14
CA GLU A 51 -0.81 1.96 15.66
C GLU A 51 -1.53 0.82 16.40
N GLY A 52 -1.00 -0.40 16.31
CA GLY A 52 -1.53 -1.56 17.00
C GLY A 52 -2.79 -2.15 16.38
N GLY A 53 -3.19 -3.29 16.93
CA GLY A 53 -4.31 -4.08 16.42
C GLY A 53 -3.94 -4.97 15.24
N VAL A 54 -3.18 -4.54 14.23
CA VAL A 54 -2.98 -5.34 13.01
C VAL A 54 -1.77 -6.27 13.16
N ASP A 55 -1.99 -7.58 13.13
CA ASP A 55 -0.89 -8.56 13.00
C ASP A 55 -0.48 -8.67 11.53
N LEU A 56 0.63 -8.03 11.14
CA LEU A 56 1.14 -8.06 9.76
C LEU A 56 1.34 -9.47 9.21
N SER A 57 1.57 -10.47 10.08
CA SER A 57 1.75 -11.86 9.68
C SER A 57 0.45 -12.61 9.39
N LYS A 58 -0.70 -12.12 9.89
CA LYS A 58 -2.00 -12.81 9.81
C LYS A 58 -3.13 -11.99 9.19
N ASP A 59 -3.09 -10.68 9.33
CA ASP A 59 -4.19 -9.78 9.01
C ASP A 59 -3.92 -8.96 7.72
N VAL A 60 -2.69 -8.96 7.19
CA VAL A 60 -2.31 -8.17 5.99
C VAL A 60 -1.87 -9.06 4.81
N PHE A 61 -2.40 -8.83 3.62
CA PHE A 61 -1.87 -9.38 2.37
C PHE A 61 -1.36 -8.28 1.44
N VAL A 62 -0.20 -8.50 0.84
CA VAL A 62 0.33 -7.64 -0.22
C VAL A 62 0.20 -8.38 -1.54
N ILE A 63 -0.46 -7.76 -2.52
CA ILE A 63 -0.70 -8.37 -3.82
C ILE A 63 -0.22 -7.47 -4.97
N SER A 64 0.21 -8.10 -6.06
CA SER A 64 0.52 -7.38 -7.31
C SER A 64 0.24 -8.24 -8.54
N PRO A 65 -0.15 -7.65 -9.69
CA PRO A 65 -0.24 -8.36 -10.96
C PRO A 65 1.13 -8.80 -11.52
N PHE A 66 2.24 -8.20 -11.06
CA PHE A 66 3.57 -8.45 -11.64
C PHE A 66 4.47 -9.24 -10.69
N ARG A 67 5.04 -10.35 -11.17
CA ARG A 67 5.97 -11.18 -10.38
C ARG A 67 7.21 -10.41 -9.93
N GLN A 68 7.71 -9.49 -10.76
CA GLN A 68 8.84 -8.62 -10.41
C GLN A 68 8.50 -7.70 -9.23
N VAL A 69 7.29 -7.14 -9.22
CA VAL A 69 6.81 -6.29 -8.12
C VAL A 69 6.66 -7.09 -6.83
N VAL A 70 6.12 -8.32 -6.92
CA VAL A 70 6.06 -9.24 -5.77
C VAL A 70 7.45 -9.53 -5.21
N ALA A 71 8.44 -9.79 -6.07
CA ALA A 71 9.81 -10.03 -5.63
C ALA A 71 10.43 -8.79 -4.97
N GLY A 72 10.21 -7.59 -5.53
CA GLY A 72 10.64 -6.32 -4.95
C GLY A 72 9.99 -6.04 -3.59
N ALA A 73 8.67 -6.23 -3.49
CA ALA A 73 7.91 -6.07 -2.26
C ALA A 73 8.41 -7.01 -1.16
N LYS A 74 8.60 -8.30 -1.47
CA LYS A 74 9.17 -9.28 -0.53
C LYS A 74 10.52 -8.83 0.04
N ARG A 75 11.38 -8.25 -0.79
CA ARG A 75 12.68 -7.71 -0.33
C ARG A 75 12.49 -6.48 0.56
N ALA A 76 11.60 -5.57 0.19
CA ALA A 76 11.37 -4.31 0.91
C ALA A 76 10.76 -4.50 2.31
N CYS A 77 9.96 -5.55 2.51
CA CYS A 77 9.25 -5.82 3.76
C CYS A 77 9.67 -7.14 4.46
N ARG A 78 10.84 -7.72 4.11
CA ARG A 78 11.29 -9.02 4.62
C ARG A 78 11.38 -9.11 6.15
N ASP A 79 11.63 -7.97 6.79
CA ASP A 79 11.80 -7.80 8.23
C ASP A 79 10.49 -7.38 8.94
N LEU A 80 9.43 -7.09 8.17
CA LEU A 80 8.14 -6.64 8.69
C LEU A 80 7.06 -7.72 8.60
N MET A 81 7.09 -8.56 7.56
CA MET A 81 6.07 -9.59 7.36
C MET A 81 6.62 -10.84 6.63
N PRO A 82 5.98 -12.01 6.83
CA PRO A 82 6.36 -13.24 6.16
C PRO A 82 6.19 -13.17 4.64
N ALA A 83 7.09 -13.82 3.90
CA ALA A 83 7.09 -13.78 2.43
C ALA A 83 5.87 -14.46 1.79
N GLU A 84 5.18 -15.34 2.53
CA GLU A 84 3.96 -16.04 2.11
C GLU A 84 2.75 -15.09 2.06
N ARG A 85 2.84 -13.96 2.76
CA ARG A 85 1.83 -12.90 2.78
C ARG A 85 1.99 -11.89 1.63
N VAL A 86 3.00 -12.08 0.77
CA VAL A 86 3.25 -11.25 -0.40
C VAL A 86 3.16 -12.12 -1.65
N GLY A 87 2.21 -11.84 -2.53
CA GLY A 87 1.88 -12.75 -3.62
C GLY A 87 1.37 -12.07 -4.88
N THR A 88 1.27 -12.85 -5.94
CA THR A 88 0.49 -12.42 -7.10
C THR A 88 -1.00 -12.58 -6.83
N VAL A 89 -1.79 -11.93 -7.68
CA VAL A 89 -3.25 -12.05 -7.71
C VAL A 89 -3.71 -13.50 -7.88
N HIS A 90 -2.95 -14.36 -8.56
CA HIS A 90 -3.34 -15.76 -8.79
C HIS A 90 -2.97 -16.67 -7.61
N THR A 91 -1.87 -16.38 -6.91
CA THR A 91 -1.37 -17.20 -5.79
C THR A 91 -2.14 -17.03 -4.48
N THR A 92 -3.08 -16.08 -4.42
CA THR A 92 -3.88 -15.75 -3.22
C THR A 92 -5.36 -16.15 -3.40
N GLN A 93 -5.65 -17.06 -4.32
CA GLN A 93 -7.00 -17.57 -4.56
C GLN A 93 -7.52 -18.31 -3.30
N GLY A 94 -8.66 -17.85 -2.77
CA GLY A 94 -9.30 -18.41 -1.58
C GLY A 94 -8.77 -17.92 -0.22
N LYS A 95 -7.81 -16.98 -0.19
CA LYS A 95 -7.32 -16.38 1.06
C LYS A 95 -7.72 -14.91 1.16
N GLU A 96 -8.56 -14.61 2.13
CA GLU A 96 -8.98 -13.25 2.48
C GLU A 96 -8.12 -12.73 3.66
N ALA A 97 -7.97 -11.41 3.75
CA ALA A 97 -7.31 -10.74 4.87
C ALA A 97 -8.11 -9.52 5.32
N ASP A 98 -7.89 -9.10 6.57
CA ASP A 98 -8.48 -7.87 7.07
C ASP A 98 -7.99 -6.65 6.28
N VAL A 99 -6.72 -6.65 5.89
CA VAL A 99 -6.09 -5.59 5.09
C VAL A 99 -5.46 -6.17 3.83
N VAL A 100 -5.78 -5.59 2.67
CA VAL A 100 -5.10 -5.88 1.40
C VAL A 100 -4.38 -4.63 0.93
N ILE A 101 -3.12 -4.79 0.52
CA ILE A 101 -2.31 -3.75 -0.11
C ILE A 101 -2.02 -4.19 -1.54
N LEU A 102 -2.60 -3.50 -2.51
CA LEU A 102 -2.38 -3.69 -3.94
C LEU A 102 -1.25 -2.78 -4.43
N ILE A 103 -0.17 -3.36 -4.95
CA ILE A 103 0.93 -2.62 -5.57
C ILE A 103 0.83 -2.76 -7.08
N LEU A 104 0.65 -1.63 -7.76
CA LEU A 104 0.35 -1.57 -9.18
C LEU A 104 1.61 -1.78 -10.03
N GLY A 105 2.72 -1.11 -9.72
CA GLY A 105 4.02 -1.33 -10.35
C GLY A 105 4.00 -1.27 -11.88
N THR A 106 4.10 -0.04 -12.41
CA THR A 106 4.06 0.16 -13.87
C THR A 106 5.13 1.12 -14.32
N ASP A 107 6.07 0.64 -15.13
CA ASP A 107 7.05 1.49 -15.81
C ASP A 107 6.30 2.61 -16.55
N PRO A 108 6.56 3.89 -16.24
CA PRO A 108 5.96 5.03 -16.94
C PRO A 108 6.15 4.93 -18.46
N ARG A 109 7.23 4.29 -18.91
CA ARG A 109 7.62 4.12 -20.33
C ARG A 109 6.88 2.98 -21.03
N ARG A 110 6.08 2.17 -20.33
CA ARG A 110 5.36 1.01 -20.90
C ARG A 110 3.86 1.10 -20.67
N ALA A 111 3.18 1.92 -21.48
CA ALA A 111 1.72 2.06 -21.44
C ALA A 111 0.95 0.73 -21.63
N GLY A 112 1.47 -0.19 -22.46
CA GLY A 112 0.83 -1.50 -22.70
C GLY A 112 0.74 -2.41 -21.47
N ALA A 113 1.66 -2.26 -20.50
CA ALA A 113 1.63 -3.04 -19.26
C ALA A 113 0.43 -2.69 -18.36
N ARG A 114 -0.02 -1.43 -18.40
CA ARG A 114 -1.18 -0.93 -17.65
C ARG A 114 -2.47 -1.52 -18.20
N ALA A 115 -2.66 -1.43 -19.52
CA ALA A 115 -3.83 -1.99 -20.20
C ALA A 115 -3.94 -3.51 -19.98
N TRP A 116 -2.81 -4.23 -20.01
CA TRP A 116 -2.79 -5.66 -19.71
C TRP A 116 -3.09 -5.98 -18.25
N ALA A 117 -2.59 -5.19 -17.29
CA ALA A 117 -2.90 -5.41 -15.89
C ALA A 117 -4.38 -5.13 -15.56
N ALA A 118 -4.98 -4.14 -16.22
CA ALA A 118 -6.40 -3.83 -16.13
C ALA A 118 -7.30 -4.88 -16.82
N SER A 119 -6.78 -5.62 -17.82
CA SER A 119 -7.55 -6.65 -18.56
C SER A 119 -7.49 -8.07 -17.96
N ARG A 120 -6.61 -8.31 -16.98
CA ARG A 120 -6.57 -9.56 -16.21
C ARG A 120 -7.91 -9.83 -15.50
N PRO A 121 -8.24 -11.10 -15.16
CA PRO A 121 -9.46 -11.43 -14.40
C PRO A 121 -9.57 -10.49 -13.21
N ASN A 122 -10.63 -9.68 -13.28
CA ASN A 122 -10.71 -8.31 -12.81
C ASN A 122 -9.84 -8.04 -11.57
N LEU A 123 -8.59 -7.58 -11.82
CA LEU A 123 -7.53 -7.37 -10.81
C LEU A 123 -8.07 -6.64 -9.57
N LEU A 124 -8.89 -5.64 -9.85
CA LEU A 124 -9.56 -4.84 -8.85
C LEU A 124 -10.58 -5.65 -8.05
N ASN A 125 -11.47 -6.39 -8.71
CA ASN A 125 -12.43 -7.24 -8.00
C ASN A 125 -11.73 -8.22 -7.07
N VAL A 126 -10.57 -8.74 -7.49
CA VAL A 126 -9.80 -9.64 -6.66
C VAL A 126 -9.19 -8.92 -5.45
N ALA A 127 -8.68 -7.70 -5.62
CA ALA A 127 -8.18 -6.91 -4.51
C ALA A 127 -9.30 -6.54 -3.51
N VAL A 128 -10.46 -6.14 -4.03
CA VAL A 128 -11.64 -5.76 -3.25
C VAL A 128 -12.24 -6.98 -2.53
N SER A 129 -12.44 -8.10 -3.21
CA SER A 129 -13.06 -9.29 -2.63
C SER A 129 -12.18 -9.96 -1.57
N ARG A 130 -10.87 -9.71 -1.58
CA ARG A 130 -9.93 -10.24 -0.59
C ARG A 130 -9.81 -9.37 0.65
N ALA A 131 -10.22 -8.11 0.56
CA ALA A 131 -10.16 -7.16 1.66
C ALA A 131 -11.44 -7.26 2.50
N LYS A 132 -11.34 -7.81 3.70
CA LYS A 132 -12.48 -7.87 4.63
C LYS A 132 -12.79 -6.51 5.25
N ARG A 133 -11.75 -5.69 5.49
CA ARG A 133 -11.90 -4.40 6.17
C ARG A 133 -11.30 -3.24 5.40
N ARG A 134 -10.11 -3.40 4.81
CA ARG A 134 -9.37 -2.28 4.20
C ARG A 134 -8.61 -2.66 2.94
N LEU A 135 -8.61 -1.73 1.99
CA LEU A 135 -7.84 -1.80 0.76
C LEU A 135 -6.93 -0.58 0.65
N PHE A 136 -5.63 -0.81 0.53
CA PHE A 136 -4.65 0.20 0.16
C PHE A 136 -4.19 -0.04 -1.27
N VAL A 137 -4.14 1.00 -2.09
CA VAL A 137 -3.60 0.92 -3.45
C VAL A 137 -2.34 1.78 -3.51
N ILE A 138 -1.23 1.21 -3.96
CA ILE A 138 0.04 1.91 -4.11
C ILE A 138 0.40 1.94 -5.59
N GLY A 139 0.54 3.16 -6.12
CA GLY A 139 0.99 3.39 -7.49
C GLY A 139 0.60 4.76 -8.01
N ASN A 140 1.02 5.07 -9.24
CA ASN A 140 0.73 6.36 -9.87
C ASN A 140 -0.77 6.47 -10.20
N LEU A 141 -1.47 7.36 -9.49
CA LEU A 141 -2.91 7.56 -9.65
C LEU A 141 -3.26 8.04 -11.07
N ASP A 142 -2.55 9.04 -11.58
CA ASP A 142 -2.80 9.61 -12.90
C ASP A 142 -2.57 8.61 -14.03
N ALA A 143 -1.61 7.70 -13.85
CA ALA A 143 -1.33 6.66 -14.85
C ALA A 143 -2.42 5.59 -14.92
N TRP A 144 -3.25 5.46 -13.88
CA TRP A 144 -4.23 4.38 -13.71
C TRP A 144 -5.69 4.84 -13.72
N ARG A 145 -5.99 6.11 -13.41
CA ARG A 145 -7.36 6.66 -13.39
C ARG A 145 -8.11 6.47 -14.72
N ASP A 146 -7.42 6.51 -15.84
CA ASP A 146 -8.02 6.40 -17.17
C ASP A 146 -8.18 4.94 -17.63
N GLN A 147 -7.79 3.96 -16.80
CA GLN A 147 -7.94 2.54 -17.09
C GLN A 147 -9.31 2.03 -16.63
N ARG A 148 -9.87 1.07 -17.40
CA ARG A 148 -11.19 0.47 -17.12
C ARG A 148 -11.23 -0.06 -15.69
N PHE A 149 -12.29 0.30 -14.95
CA PHE A 149 -12.55 -0.02 -13.53
C PHE A 149 -11.68 0.70 -12.49
N PHE A 150 -10.54 1.28 -12.87
CA PHE A 150 -9.70 2.04 -11.93
C PHE A 150 -10.16 3.49 -11.74
N GLY A 151 -10.89 4.08 -12.70
CA GLY A 151 -11.51 5.41 -12.55
C GLY A 151 -12.46 5.48 -11.35
N THR A 152 -13.42 4.56 -11.26
CA THR A 152 -14.36 4.49 -10.13
C THR A 152 -13.64 4.26 -8.79
N LEU A 153 -12.56 3.49 -8.77
CA LEU A 153 -11.76 3.29 -7.55
C LEU A 153 -11.01 4.56 -7.13
N ALA A 154 -10.42 5.26 -8.10
CA ALA A 154 -9.73 6.52 -7.88
C ALA A 154 -10.68 7.61 -7.34
N GLU A 155 -11.94 7.61 -7.76
CA GLU A 155 -12.98 8.50 -7.24
C GLU A 155 -13.49 8.09 -5.85
N SER A 156 -13.51 6.80 -5.55
CA SER A 156 -14.08 6.25 -4.30
C SER A 156 -13.10 6.24 -3.13
N LEU A 157 -11.79 6.26 -3.39
CA LEU A 157 -10.76 6.20 -2.35
C LEU A 157 -10.12 7.58 -2.14
N PRO A 158 -9.96 8.04 -0.88
CA PRO A 158 -9.12 9.20 -0.61
C PRO A 158 -7.69 8.93 -1.11
N ALA A 159 -7.18 9.86 -1.92
CA ALA A 159 -5.83 9.79 -2.45
C ALA A 159 -4.88 10.67 -1.63
N HIS A 160 -3.72 10.13 -1.27
CA HIS A 160 -2.66 10.85 -0.60
C HIS A 160 -1.37 10.74 -1.41
N THR A 161 -0.79 11.88 -1.76
CA THR A 161 0.49 11.92 -2.48
C THR A 161 1.62 11.46 -1.58
N TRP A 162 2.28 10.38 -1.99
CA TRP A 162 3.46 9.87 -1.31
C TRP A 162 4.60 10.88 -1.39
N SER A 163 5.19 11.18 -0.23
CA SER A 163 6.39 12.00 -0.13
C SER A 163 7.48 11.23 0.60
N PRO A 164 8.66 11.05 0.01
CA PRO A 164 9.78 10.34 0.65
C PRO A 164 10.31 11.10 1.88
N ARG A 165 10.04 12.42 1.98
CA ARG A 165 10.27 13.24 3.17
C ARG A 165 9.15 13.06 4.20
N ALA A 166 9.14 11.91 4.85
CA ALA A 166 8.57 11.80 6.19
C ALA A 166 9.64 11.17 7.08
N HIS A 167 10.76 11.86 7.21
CA HIS A 167 11.64 11.77 8.37
C HIS A 167 11.23 12.96 9.23
N PRO A 168 10.95 12.82 10.54
CA PRO A 168 11.06 13.97 11.42
C PRO A 168 12.54 14.36 11.42
N GLY A 169 12.94 15.25 10.50
CA GLY A 169 14.19 15.97 10.66
C GLY A 169 14.14 16.75 11.97
N PRO A 170 15.27 16.98 12.65
CA PRO A 170 15.28 17.80 13.86
C PRO A 170 14.62 19.12 13.53
N THR A 171 13.66 19.52 14.37
CA THR A 171 12.98 20.82 14.36
C THR A 171 13.90 21.89 13.80
N GLU A 172 13.62 22.33 12.57
CA GLU A 172 14.24 23.53 12.04
C GLU A 172 13.76 24.66 12.96
N ALA A 173 14.65 25.08 13.85
CA ALA A 173 14.41 26.20 14.74
C ALA A 173 14.00 27.40 13.89
N PRO A 174 13.01 28.20 14.33
CA PRO A 174 12.58 29.37 13.58
C PRO A 174 13.80 30.27 13.30
N PRO A 175 13.85 30.94 12.13
CA PRO A 175 14.97 31.77 11.75
C PRO A 175 15.23 32.80 12.85
N ALA A 176 16.48 32.83 13.34
CA ALA A 176 16.91 33.82 14.32
C ALA A 176 16.59 35.21 13.76
N GLY A 177 15.68 35.92 14.43
CA GLY A 177 15.32 37.29 14.08
C GLY A 177 16.55 38.19 14.06
N PRO A 178 16.50 39.31 13.33
CA PRO A 178 17.64 40.21 13.20
C PRO A 178 18.09 40.68 14.58
N ARG A 179 19.40 40.56 14.85
CA ARG A 179 20.02 41.06 16.09
C ARG A 179 19.77 42.58 16.18
N PRO A 180 19.36 43.11 17.34
CA PRO A 180 19.28 44.55 17.51
C PRO A 180 20.69 45.15 17.42
N THR A 181 20.86 46.08 16.49
CA THR A 181 21.99 47.02 16.51
C THR A 181 21.74 47.99 17.66
N SER A 182 22.54 47.87 18.72
CA SER A 182 22.52 48.85 19.82
C SER A 182 23.03 50.23 19.34
N PRO A 183 22.52 51.32 19.93
CA PRO A 183 22.85 52.70 19.57
C PRO A 183 24.26 53.14 20.02
#